data_AF-A0A2D5W6B3-F1
#
_entry.id   AF-A0A2D5W6B3-F1
#
_cell.length_a   1.000
_cell.length_b   1.000
_cell.length_c   1.000
_cell.angle_alpha   90.00
_cell.angle_beta   90.00
_cell.angle_gamma   90.00
#
_symmetry.space_group_name_H-M   'P 1'
#
loop_
_entity.id
_entity.type
_entity.pdbx_description
1 polymer ?
#
loop_
_entity_poly.entity_id
_entity_poly.type
_entity_poly.pdbx_seq_one_letter_code
_entity_poly.pdbx_strand_id
1 'polypeptide(L)'
;MRLPGMVLLATAPALLCLLVACRSTADSQEARPEVPTMETMELPELINKCWAEHDSDPEGMAALLRDNTPLVKNAMDAVQYSGVFLHLVGSELGDWSGAAEHLENIVADLEQAPELALVLVQVAVANKMAGAEEAAGSALERAMELAPEPKQAIPARVQLLVSEAKANAGAWPAALELHAQALATVRGGVATPGLTRTLAVCSNNMASALLEAEDRDCAQTDAMVQLAEAAREAWLEAGGWMEDERADYLLALVLAEAGNPTAGLMHAERGLATIAAHEAEGGEPVDQAFLNLARARALRALGRPADQAAALETAQALAAEFSDGLREWFDTELAKSR
;
A
#
# COMPACT_ATOMS: atom_id res chain seq x y z
N MET A 1 9.37 -30.43 -21.51
CA MET A 1 10.65 -29.88 -21.02
C MET A 1 10.42 -28.40 -20.80
N ARG A 2 9.91 -28.05 -19.60
CA ARG A 2 9.57 -26.68 -19.19
C ARG A 2 10.64 -26.25 -18.19
N LEU A 3 11.21 -25.06 -18.39
CA LEU A 3 12.21 -24.48 -17.49
C LEU A 3 11.53 -24.07 -16.15
N PRO A 4 12.20 -24.24 -15.00
CA PRO A 4 11.70 -23.77 -13.70
C PRO A 4 11.87 -22.26 -13.56
N GLY A 5 10.92 -21.64 -12.86
CA GLY A 5 10.63 -20.22 -12.85
C GLY A 5 11.67 -19.33 -12.18
N MET A 6 11.94 -18.21 -12.83
CA MET A 6 12.42 -16.97 -12.21
C MET A 6 11.20 -16.28 -11.60
N VAL A 7 11.12 -16.27 -10.27
CA VAL A 7 10.26 -15.35 -9.53
C VAL A 7 11.04 -14.03 -9.46
N LEU A 8 10.62 -13.04 -10.25
CA LEU A 8 11.21 -11.70 -10.17
C LEU A 8 10.76 -11.05 -8.85
N LEU A 9 11.74 -10.72 -8.01
CA LEU A 9 11.64 -9.77 -6.92
C LEU A 9 11.16 -8.42 -7.46
N ALA A 10 9.89 -8.07 -7.29
CA ALA A 10 9.35 -6.73 -7.51
C ALA A 10 7.98 -6.59 -6.82
N THR A 11 7.98 -6.30 -5.52
CA THR A 11 6.81 -5.80 -4.75
C THR A 11 7.09 -4.42 -4.15
N ALA A 12 8.00 -3.65 -4.78
CA ALA A 12 8.54 -2.42 -4.22
C ALA A 12 7.68 -1.13 -4.32
N PRO A 13 6.57 -1.00 -5.10
CA PRO A 13 5.75 0.22 -4.99
C PRO A 13 4.91 0.26 -3.72
N ALA A 14 4.59 -0.91 -3.14
CA ALA A 14 3.75 -1.02 -1.95
C ALA A 14 4.50 -0.63 -0.65
N LEU A 15 5.82 -0.81 -0.61
CA LEU A 15 6.63 -0.51 0.58
C LEU A 15 6.65 0.98 0.95
N LEU A 16 6.47 1.87 -0.02
CA LEU A 16 6.46 3.31 0.26
C LEU A 16 5.12 3.78 0.87
N CYS A 17 4.02 3.05 0.67
CA CYS A 17 2.69 3.46 1.17
C CYS A 17 2.41 3.06 2.62
N LEU A 18 3.19 2.18 3.25
CA LEU A 18 2.88 1.62 4.57
C LEU A 18 3.83 2.00 5.72
N LEU A 19 4.99 2.61 5.45
CA LEU A 19 6.04 2.81 6.48
C LEU A 19 6.03 4.13 7.28
N VAL A 20 5.04 5.02 7.14
CA VAL A 20 5.06 6.35 7.80
C VAL A 20 4.01 6.51 8.92
N ALA A 21 4.02 5.61 9.91
CA ALA A 21 3.24 5.82 11.15
C ALA A 21 4.02 5.62 12.47
N CYS A 22 5.34 5.41 12.45
CA CYS A 22 6.11 5.31 13.70
C CYS A 22 7.53 5.90 13.57
N ARG A 23 7.71 7.15 13.99
CA ARG A 23 9.01 7.64 14.47
C ARG A 23 8.83 8.25 15.86
N SER A 24 9.31 7.51 16.87
CA SER A 24 9.51 7.97 18.24
C SER A 24 10.94 8.51 18.38
N THR A 25 11.09 9.68 19.00
CA THR A 25 12.37 10.32 19.31
C THR A 25 13.07 9.58 20.45
N ALA A 26 14.32 9.15 20.27
CA ALA A 26 15.15 8.69 21.37
C ALA A 26 16.53 9.38 21.36
N ASP A 27 16.77 10.08 22.47
CA ASP A 27 18.01 10.74 22.85
C ASP A 27 18.97 9.70 23.46
N SER A 28 20.27 9.96 23.36
CA SER A 28 21.33 8.97 23.58
C SER A 28 21.92 9.00 24.99
N GLN A 29 22.14 7.83 25.60
CA GLN A 29 23.21 7.62 26.60
C GLN A 29 23.61 6.13 26.71
N GLU A 30 24.92 5.88 26.57
CA GLU A 30 25.57 4.57 26.52
C GLU A 30 25.68 3.89 27.90
N ALA A 31 25.38 2.58 27.94
CA ALA A 31 25.92 1.63 28.92
C ALA A 31 26.13 0.25 28.27
N ARG A 32 27.17 -0.48 28.73
CA ARG A 32 27.74 -1.72 28.16
C ARG A 32 26.76 -2.92 28.17
N PRO A 33 26.89 -3.88 27.22
CA PRO A 33 25.88 -4.90 26.97
C PRO A 33 25.95 -6.05 27.98
N GLU A 34 24.82 -6.31 28.63
CA GLU A 34 24.50 -7.63 29.16
C GLU A 34 24.06 -8.55 28.01
N VAL A 35 24.32 -9.85 28.12
CA VAL A 35 23.93 -10.85 27.12
C VAL A 35 22.40 -11.01 27.15
N PRO A 36 21.65 -10.73 26.07
CA PRO A 36 20.19 -10.76 26.11
C PRO A 36 19.67 -12.20 26.25
N THR A 37 18.97 -12.48 27.34
CA THR A 37 17.97 -13.55 27.39
C THR A 37 16.85 -13.21 26.43
N MET A 38 16.28 -14.20 25.70
CA MET A 38 15.18 -14.04 24.72
C MET A 38 14.28 -12.82 25.07
N GLU A 39 14.57 -11.69 24.42
CA GLU A 39 13.89 -10.42 24.69
C GLU A 39 12.40 -10.59 24.38
N THR A 40 11.57 -10.17 25.33
CA THR A 40 10.13 -10.06 25.11
C THR A 40 9.90 -8.96 24.07
N MET A 41 9.63 -9.36 22.83
CA MET A 41 9.26 -8.46 21.74
C MET A 41 7.91 -7.80 22.05
N GLU A 42 7.83 -6.48 21.93
CA GLU A 42 6.58 -5.75 22.11
C GLU A 42 5.76 -5.73 20.80
N LEU A 43 4.44 -5.50 20.89
CA LEU A 43 3.55 -5.54 19.71
C LEU A 43 4.02 -4.59 18.59
N PRO A 44 4.37 -3.31 18.83
CA PRO A 44 4.82 -2.43 17.75
C PRO A 44 6.10 -2.92 17.06
N GLU A 45 7.01 -3.55 17.81
CA GLU A 45 8.25 -4.12 17.27
C GLU A 45 7.95 -5.32 16.38
N LEU A 46 7.03 -6.19 16.82
CA LEU A 46 6.53 -7.31 16.04
C LEU A 46 5.91 -6.84 14.71
N ILE A 47 5.00 -5.85 14.78
CA ILE A 47 4.33 -5.31 13.59
C ILE A 47 5.34 -4.71 12.61
N ASN A 48 6.29 -3.92 13.09
CA ASN A 48 7.33 -3.33 12.25
C ASN A 48 8.22 -4.40 11.61
N LYS A 49 8.58 -5.44 12.37
CA LYS A 49 9.36 -6.56 11.84
C LYS A 49 8.62 -7.29 10.73
N CYS A 50 7.35 -7.62 10.94
CA CYS A 50 6.54 -8.30 9.93
C CYS A 50 6.45 -7.49 8.64
N TRP A 51 6.26 -6.17 8.72
CA TRP A 51 6.30 -5.31 7.53
C TRP A 51 7.68 -5.25 6.88
N ALA A 52 8.77 -5.30 7.63
CA ALA A 52 10.11 -5.26 7.05
C ALA A 52 10.48 -6.56 6.31
N GLU A 53 9.95 -7.71 6.75
CA GLU A 53 10.41 -9.03 6.29
C GLU A 53 9.35 -9.79 5.44
N HIS A 54 8.12 -9.28 5.29
CA HIS A 54 7.00 -9.98 4.63
C HIS A 54 7.28 -10.46 3.21
N ASP A 55 7.98 -9.68 2.38
CA ASP A 55 8.31 -10.07 1.00
C ASP A 55 9.28 -11.26 0.93
N SER A 56 10.14 -11.41 1.95
CA SER A 56 11.25 -12.37 1.95
C SER A 56 10.92 -13.68 2.67
N ASP A 57 10.05 -13.63 3.68
CA ASP A 57 9.66 -14.77 4.50
C ASP A 57 8.20 -14.63 4.98
N PRO A 58 7.21 -14.67 4.07
CA PRO A 58 5.80 -14.47 4.46
C PRO A 58 5.29 -15.59 5.38
N GLU A 59 5.71 -16.85 5.17
CA GLU A 59 5.36 -17.97 6.05
C GLU A 59 5.93 -17.79 7.47
N GLY A 60 7.20 -17.41 7.58
CA GLY A 60 7.83 -17.16 8.87
C GLY A 60 7.21 -15.99 9.61
N MET A 61 6.88 -14.89 8.92
CA MET A 61 6.21 -13.75 9.53
C MET A 61 4.77 -14.09 9.97
N ALA A 62 4.04 -14.88 9.17
CA ALA A 62 2.73 -15.37 9.56
C ALA A 62 2.79 -16.29 10.80
N ALA A 63 3.78 -17.18 10.89
CA ALA A 63 3.99 -18.01 12.08
C ALA A 63 4.34 -17.16 13.31
N LEU A 64 5.23 -16.17 13.14
CA LEU A 64 5.63 -15.25 14.20
C LEU A 64 4.43 -14.47 14.77
N LEU A 65 3.53 -13.97 13.92
CA LEU A 65 2.31 -13.30 14.37
C LEU A 65 1.41 -14.23 15.18
N ARG A 66 1.17 -15.46 14.69
CA ARG A 66 0.33 -16.46 15.40
C ARG A 66 0.90 -16.81 16.78
N ASP A 67 2.21 -16.99 16.88
CA ASP A 67 2.86 -17.31 18.16
C ASP A 67 2.78 -16.15 19.17
N ASN A 68 2.61 -14.92 18.67
CA ASN A 68 2.54 -13.69 19.47
C ASN A 68 1.14 -13.07 19.54
N THR A 69 0.08 -13.79 19.16
CA THR A 69 -1.32 -13.34 19.37
C THR A 69 -1.62 -12.92 20.80
N PRO A 70 -1.03 -13.53 21.87
CA PRO A 70 -1.22 -13.04 23.23
C PRO A 70 -0.79 -11.59 23.46
N LEU A 71 -0.01 -10.94 22.58
CA LEU A 71 0.31 -9.51 22.68
C LEU A 71 -0.89 -8.60 22.38
N VAL A 72 -1.95 -9.12 21.75
CA VAL A 72 -3.19 -8.39 21.50
C VAL A 72 -4.04 -8.36 22.77
N LYS A 73 -4.06 -7.21 23.47
CA LYS A 73 -4.75 -7.06 24.76
C LYS A 73 -6.05 -6.26 24.67
N ASN A 74 -6.19 -5.41 23.66
CA ASN A 74 -7.33 -4.52 23.51
C ASN A 74 -7.66 -4.29 22.02
N ALA A 75 -8.74 -3.54 21.75
CA ALA A 75 -9.19 -3.28 20.38
C ALA A 75 -8.16 -2.52 19.52
N MET A 76 -7.33 -1.66 20.09
CA MET A 76 -6.27 -0.94 19.35
C MET A 76 -5.10 -1.83 18.96
N ASP A 77 -4.68 -2.70 19.86
CA ASP A 77 -3.71 -3.75 19.53
C ASP A 77 -4.24 -4.61 18.37
N ALA A 78 -5.52 -4.98 18.44
CA ALA A 78 -6.18 -5.80 17.43
C ALA A 78 -6.28 -5.09 16.07
N VAL A 79 -6.46 -3.77 16.03
CA VAL A 79 -6.44 -3.01 14.76
C VAL A 79 -5.07 -3.05 14.10
N GLN A 80 -4.00 -2.86 14.87
CA GLN A 80 -2.63 -2.91 14.34
C GLN A 80 -2.27 -4.33 13.87
N TYR A 81 -2.57 -5.33 14.70
CA TYR A 81 -2.29 -6.74 14.40
C TYR A 81 -3.07 -7.24 13.19
N SER A 82 -4.37 -6.97 13.14
CA SER A 82 -5.24 -7.57 12.13
C SER A 82 -4.84 -7.16 10.72
N GLY A 83 -4.42 -5.91 10.49
CA GLY A 83 -4.05 -5.43 9.16
C GLY A 83 -2.88 -6.21 8.56
N VAL A 84 -1.82 -6.41 9.36
CA VAL A 84 -0.64 -7.18 8.92
C VAL A 84 -0.98 -8.65 8.75
N PHE A 85 -1.77 -9.20 9.67
CA PHE A 85 -2.18 -10.59 9.63
C PHE A 85 -3.02 -10.92 8.40
N LEU A 86 -3.99 -10.06 8.06
CA LEU A 86 -4.83 -10.21 6.88
C LEU A 86 -4.00 -10.13 5.59
N HIS A 87 -3.07 -9.17 5.53
CA HIS A 87 -2.17 -9.03 4.38
C HIS A 87 -1.29 -10.28 4.20
N LEU A 88 -0.57 -10.71 5.23
CA LEU A 88 0.29 -11.89 5.15
C LEU A 88 -0.49 -13.18 4.91
N VAL A 89 -1.43 -13.51 5.79
CA VAL A 89 -2.10 -14.83 5.76
C VAL A 89 -3.15 -14.89 4.66
N GLY A 90 -3.93 -13.83 4.50
CA GLY A 90 -4.96 -13.75 3.47
C GLY A 90 -4.37 -13.51 2.09
N SER A 91 -3.69 -12.36 1.90
CA SER A 91 -3.24 -11.94 0.56
C SER A 91 -2.01 -12.70 0.08
N GLU A 92 -0.92 -12.73 0.85
CA GLU A 92 0.35 -13.33 0.39
C GLU A 92 0.30 -14.86 0.37
N LEU A 93 -0.24 -15.48 1.43
CA LEU A 93 -0.33 -16.94 1.54
C LEU A 93 -1.61 -17.53 0.94
N GLY A 94 -2.61 -16.71 0.61
CA GLY A 94 -3.89 -17.17 0.06
C GLY A 94 -4.79 -17.91 1.05
N ASP A 95 -4.46 -17.96 2.35
CA ASP A 95 -5.18 -18.67 3.40
C ASP A 95 -6.28 -17.79 4.03
N TRP A 96 -7.26 -17.42 3.21
CA TRP A 96 -8.38 -16.56 3.64
C TRP A 96 -9.25 -17.19 4.74
N SER A 97 -9.41 -18.51 4.71
CA SER A 97 -10.17 -19.24 5.74
C SER A 97 -9.42 -19.22 7.09
N GLY A 98 -8.12 -19.50 7.10
CA GLY A 98 -7.31 -19.41 8.31
C GLY A 98 -7.19 -17.97 8.83
N ALA A 99 -7.14 -16.98 7.92
CA ALA A 99 -7.22 -15.57 8.29
C ALA A 99 -8.53 -15.23 9.01
N ALA A 100 -9.67 -15.67 8.47
CA ALA A 100 -10.99 -15.44 9.05
C ALA A 100 -11.10 -16.07 10.45
N GLU A 101 -10.79 -17.36 10.58
CA GLU A 101 -10.87 -18.08 11.85
C GLU A 101 -10.02 -17.41 12.93
N HIS A 102 -8.80 -17.01 12.59
CA HIS A 102 -7.89 -16.39 13.54
C HIS A 102 -8.39 -15.01 14.01
N LEU A 103 -8.82 -14.16 13.09
CA LEU A 103 -9.33 -12.83 13.44
C LEU A 103 -10.65 -12.92 14.22
N GLU A 104 -11.51 -13.89 13.91
CA GLU A 104 -12.74 -14.16 14.66
C GLU A 104 -12.45 -14.54 16.12
N ASN A 105 -11.45 -15.40 16.35
CA ASN A 105 -11.02 -15.76 17.69
C ASN A 105 -10.49 -14.56 18.48
N ILE A 106 -9.71 -13.68 17.83
CA ILE A 106 -9.24 -12.43 18.48
C ILE A 106 -10.42 -11.56 18.90
N VAL A 107 -11.39 -11.30 18.01
CA VAL A 107 -12.50 -10.39 18.34
C VAL A 107 -13.49 -10.97 19.34
N ALA A 108 -13.52 -12.30 19.54
CA ALA A 108 -14.42 -12.96 20.49
C ALA A 108 -14.04 -12.64 21.96
N ASP A 109 -12.75 -12.46 22.23
CA ASP A 109 -12.22 -12.25 23.59
C ASP A 109 -12.07 -10.76 23.97
N LEU A 110 -12.32 -9.84 23.02
CA LEU A 110 -12.13 -8.41 23.21
C LEU A 110 -13.42 -7.69 23.63
N GLU A 111 -13.23 -6.62 24.41
CA GLU A 111 -14.31 -5.70 24.77
C GLU A 111 -14.93 -5.06 23.51
N GLN A 112 -16.26 -4.96 23.50
CA GLN A 112 -16.99 -4.35 22.38
C GLN A 112 -16.87 -2.83 22.46
N ALA A 113 -15.90 -2.29 21.72
CA ALA A 113 -15.60 -0.86 21.62
C ALA A 113 -15.68 -0.38 20.15
N PRO A 114 -15.91 0.93 19.88
CA PRO A 114 -15.99 1.47 18.52
C PRO A 114 -14.81 1.10 17.62
N GLU A 115 -13.62 1.03 18.21
CA GLU A 115 -12.36 0.63 17.60
C GLU A 115 -12.42 -0.76 16.94
N LEU A 116 -13.17 -1.69 17.54
CA LEU A 116 -13.30 -3.07 17.07
C LEU A 116 -14.00 -3.14 15.70
N ALA A 117 -14.73 -2.10 15.29
CA ALA A 117 -15.35 -2.02 13.97
C ALA A 117 -14.33 -2.17 12.84
N LEU A 118 -13.10 -1.66 13.01
CA LEU A 118 -12.04 -1.79 12.00
C LEU A 118 -11.53 -3.23 11.88
N VAL A 119 -11.46 -3.96 12.98
CA VAL A 119 -11.09 -5.39 12.96
C VAL A 119 -12.22 -6.22 12.34
N LEU A 120 -13.47 -5.90 12.67
CA LEU A 120 -14.64 -6.58 12.10
C LEU A 120 -14.79 -6.35 10.59
N VAL A 121 -14.38 -5.18 10.07
CA VAL A 121 -14.23 -4.96 8.63
C VAL A 121 -13.27 -5.98 8.02
N GLN A 122 -12.13 -6.25 8.67
CA GLN A 122 -11.15 -7.22 8.17
C GLN A 122 -11.63 -8.66 8.30
N VAL A 123 -12.34 -9.00 9.38
CA VAL A 123 -13.05 -10.30 9.50
C VAL A 123 -14.04 -10.48 8.35
N ALA A 124 -14.80 -9.44 8.01
CA ALA A 124 -15.74 -9.49 6.88
C ALA A 124 -15.03 -9.69 5.53
N VAL A 125 -13.88 -9.03 5.32
CA VAL A 125 -13.04 -9.21 4.13
C VAL A 125 -12.54 -10.66 4.03
N ALA A 126 -11.96 -11.19 5.11
CA ALA A 126 -11.43 -12.55 5.16
C ALA A 126 -12.52 -13.59 4.86
N ASN A 127 -13.67 -13.49 5.52
CA ASN A 127 -14.81 -14.38 5.29
C ASN A 127 -15.34 -14.28 3.86
N LYS A 128 -15.43 -13.07 3.30
CA LYS A 128 -15.88 -12.90 1.92
C LYS A 128 -14.92 -13.50 0.91
N MET A 129 -13.61 -13.37 1.13
CA MET A 129 -12.61 -14.03 0.29
C MET A 129 -12.57 -15.55 0.47
N ALA A 130 -12.91 -16.06 1.66
CA ALA A 130 -13.10 -17.48 1.94
C ALA A 130 -14.44 -18.05 1.40
N GLY A 131 -15.33 -17.23 0.86
CA GLY A 131 -16.66 -17.63 0.37
C GLY A 131 -17.70 -17.88 1.46
N ALA A 132 -17.44 -17.43 2.70
CA ALA A 132 -18.33 -17.54 3.84
C ALA A 132 -19.24 -16.30 3.96
N GLU A 133 -20.16 -16.13 3.02
CA GLU A 133 -21.00 -14.91 2.89
C GLU A 133 -21.85 -14.60 4.14
N GLU A 134 -22.35 -15.63 4.84
CA GLU A 134 -23.14 -15.44 6.06
C GLU A 134 -22.28 -14.89 7.22
N ALA A 135 -21.08 -15.44 7.41
CA ALA A 135 -20.13 -14.96 8.42
C ALA A 135 -19.63 -13.55 8.08
N ALA A 136 -19.35 -13.28 6.80
CA ALA A 136 -19.01 -11.93 6.33
C ALA A 136 -20.13 -10.93 6.62
N GLY A 137 -21.39 -11.31 6.37
CA GLY A 137 -22.57 -10.50 6.68
C GLY A 137 -22.70 -10.19 8.17
N SER A 138 -22.52 -11.21 9.04
CA SER A 138 -22.57 -11.02 10.49
C SER A 138 -21.47 -10.08 11.00
N ALA A 139 -20.23 -10.24 10.52
CA ALA A 139 -19.13 -9.35 10.88
C ALA A 139 -19.39 -7.90 10.42
N LEU A 140 -19.93 -7.73 9.21
CA LEU A 140 -20.29 -6.43 8.66
C LEU A 140 -21.38 -5.74 9.48
N GLU A 141 -22.44 -6.46 9.85
CA GLU A 141 -23.51 -5.93 10.71
C GLU A 141 -22.97 -5.43 12.04
N ARG A 142 -22.14 -6.24 12.71
CA ARG A 142 -21.47 -5.85 13.96
C ARG A 142 -20.57 -4.62 13.78
N ALA A 143 -19.82 -4.55 12.68
CA ALA A 143 -18.98 -3.39 12.39
C ALA A 143 -19.80 -2.11 12.24
N MET A 144 -20.97 -2.17 11.57
CA MET A 144 -21.87 -1.02 11.43
C MET A 144 -22.55 -0.59 12.73
N GLU A 145 -22.71 -1.50 13.69
CA GLU A 145 -23.26 -1.19 15.01
C GLU A 145 -22.26 -0.45 15.89
N LEU A 146 -20.98 -0.82 15.81
CA LEU A 146 -19.91 -0.25 16.62
C LEU A 146 -19.30 1.02 16.01
N ALA A 147 -19.27 1.13 14.68
CA ALA A 147 -18.62 2.24 14.00
C ALA A 147 -19.29 3.59 14.31
N PRO A 148 -18.51 4.65 14.60
CA PRO A 148 -19.04 6.01 14.75
C PRO A 148 -19.32 6.68 13.39
N GLU A 149 -18.89 6.06 12.29
CA GLU A 149 -19.02 6.56 10.92
C GLU A 149 -20.43 6.29 10.33
N PRO A 150 -20.84 6.99 9.25
CA PRO A 150 -22.06 6.65 8.52
C PRO A 150 -22.07 5.17 8.14
N LYS A 151 -23.20 4.49 8.35
CA LYS A 151 -23.31 3.04 8.12
C LYS A 151 -22.93 2.61 6.71
N GLN A 152 -23.14 3.48 5.72
CA GLN A 152 -22.76 3.24 4.33
C GLN A 152 -21.24 3.20 4.10
N ALA A 153 -20.45 3.82 4.98
CA ALA A 153 -18.99 3.85 4.85
C ALA A 153 -18.35 2.48 5.12
N ILE A 154 -18.98 1.67 6.00
CA ILE A 154 -18.43 0.38 6.41
C ILE A 154 -18.50 -0.68 5.27
N PRO A 155 -19.65 -0.91 4.60
CA PRO A 155 -19.69 -1.76 3.40
C PRO A 155 -18.77 -1.26 2.28
N ALA A 156 -18.67 0.06 2.07
CA ALA A 156 -17.78 0.63 1.05
C ALA A 156 -16.30 0.33 1.36
N ARG A 157 -15.90 0.39 2.64
CA ARG A 157 -14.57 0.00 3.09
C ARG A 157 -14.30 -1.48 2.83
N VAL A 158 -15.25 -2.37 3.16
CA VAL A 158 -15.14 -3.80 2.84
C VAL A 158 -15.03 -4.05 1.34
N GLN A 159 -15.81 -3.32 0.51
CA GLN A 159 -15.74 -3.42 -0.95
C GLN A 159 -14.35 -3.05 -1.49
N LEU A 160 -13.73 -1.98 -0.99
CA LEU A 160 -12.37 -1.57 -1.39
C LEU A 160 -11.34 -2.65 -1.04
N LEU A 161 -11.33 -3.12 0.21
CA LEU A 161 -10.37 -4.13 0.65
C LEU A 161 -10.55 -5.48 -0.08
N VAL A 162 -11.80 -5.87 -0.35
CA VAL A 162 -12.09 -7.07 -1.15
C VAL A 162 -11.71 -6.86 -2.62
N SER A 163 -11.85 -5.65 -3.16
CA SER A 163 -11.43 -5.34 -4.53
C SER A 163 -9.93 -5.53 -4.70
N GLU A 164 -9.13 -5.02 -3.77
CA GLU A 164 -7.68 -5.20 -3.75
C GLU A 164 -7.30 -6.68 -3.60
N ALA A 165 -7.90 -7.38 -2.64
CA ALA A 165 -7.66 -8.81 -2.45
C ALA A 165 -7.99 -9.64 -3.72
N LYS A 166 -9.07 -9.29 -4.43
CA LYS A 166 -9.41 -9.93 -5.72
C LYS A 166 -8.44 -9.56 -6.83
N ALA A 167 -7.93 -8.33 -6.87
CA ALA A 167 -6.93 -7.92 -7.82
C ALA A 167 -5.63 -8.72 -7.64
N ASN A 168 -5.18 -8.89 -6.39
CA ASN A 168 -4.00 -9.71 -6.06
C ASN A 168 -4.19 -11.18 -6.45
N ALA A 169 -5.42 -11.71 -6.35
CA ALA A 169 -5.77 -13.04 -6.84
C ALA A 169 -5.96 -13.12 -8.38
N GLY A 170 -5.71 -12.04 -9.12
CA GLY A 170 -5.86 -11.96 -10.58
C GLY A 170 -7.30 -11.82 -11.09
N ALA A 171 -8.29 -11.68 -10.21
CA ALA A 171 -9.70 -11.57 -10.55
C ALA A 171 -10.11 -10.12 -10.92
N TRP A 172 -9.38 -9.51 -11.86
CA TRP A 172 -9.48 -8.10 -12.22
C TRP A 172 -10.89 -7.59 -12.54
N PRO A 173 -11.73 -8.27 -13.35
CA PRO A 173 -13.07 -7.76 -13.66
C PRO A 173 -13.94 -7.56 -12.41
N ALA A 174 -13.92 -8.54 -11.50
CA ALA A 174 -14.66 -8.47 -10.24
C ALA A 174 -14.06 -7.45 -9.26
N ALA A 175 -12.73 -7.33 -9.24
CA ALA A 175 -12.04 -6.31 -8.45
C ALA A 175 -12.44 -4.89 -8.88
N LEU A 176 -12.36 -4.59 -10.17
CA LEU A 176 -12.68 -3.27 -10.71
C LEU A 176 -14.16 -2.92 -10.53
N GLU A 177 -15.07 -3.89 -10.64
CA GLU A 177 -16.49 -3.66 -10.37
C GLU A 177 -16.73 -3.25 -8.91
N LEU A 178 -16.15 -3.96 -7.95
CA LEU A 178 -16.28 -3.63 -6.53
C LEU A 178 -15.65 -2.28 -6.18
N HIS A 179 -14.48 -1.99 -6.75
CA HIS A 179 -13.81 -0.70 -6.58
C HIS A 179 -14.70 0.44 -7.09
N ALA A 180 -15.24 0.32 -8.31
CA ALA A 180 -16.10 1.34 -8.90
C ALA A 180 -17.37 1.59 -8.07
N GLN A 181 -17.97 0.55 -7.47
CA GLN A 181 -19.12 0.68 -6.56
C GLN A 181 -18.76 1.47 -5.30
N ALA A 182 -17.61 1.18 -4.69
CA ALA A 182 -17.14 1.90 -3.51
C ALA A 182 -16.78 3.36 -3.83
N LEU A 183 -16.10 3.60 -4.96
CA LEU A 183 -15.78 4.95 -5.45
C LEU A 183 -17.05 5.78 -5.70
N ALA A 184 -18.09 5.17 -6.29
CA ALA A 184 -19.38 5.82 -6.48
C ALA A 184 -20.05 6.19 -5.15
N THR A 185 -19.87 5.38 -4.10
CA THR A 185 -20.37 5.66 -2.75
C THR A 185 -19.66 6.87 -2.14
N VAL A 186 -18.33 6.94 -2.25
CA VAL A 186 -17.53 8.09 -1.79
C VAL A 186 -17.93 9.35 -2.55
N ARG A 187 -17.97 9.31 -3.89
CA ARG A 187 -18.40 10.44 -4.74
C ARG A 187 -19.87 10.83 -4.55
N GLY A 188 -20.69 9.93 -4.02
CA GLY A 188 -22.08 10.17 -3.62
C GLY A 188 -22.23 10.93 -2.28
N GLY A 189 -21.12 11.33 -1.65
CA GLY A 189 -21.12 12.13 -0.42
C GLY A 189 -20.93 11.32 0.87
N VAL A 190 -20.65 10.02 0.77
CA VAL A 190 -20.28 9.17 1.91
C VAL A 190 -18.76 9.15 2.04
N ALA A 191 -18.14 10.32 2.19
CA ALA A 191 -16.70 10.45 2.42
C ALA A 191 -16.43 10.61 3.92
N THR A 192 -15.60 9.74 4.49
CA THR A 192 -15.05 9.89 5.85
C THR A 192 -13.53 9.82 5.77
N PRO A 193 -12.78 10.42 6.71
CA PRO A 193 -11.31 10.37 6.67
C PRO A 193 -10.77 8.94 6.55
N GLY A 194 -11.34 7.98 7.28
CA GLY A 194 -10.93 6.59 7.21
C GLY A 194 -11.28 5.90 5.88
N LEU A 195 -12.46 6.19 5.31
CA LEU A 195 -12.86 5.62 4.02
C LEU A 195 -12.07 6.24 2.86
N THR A 196 -11.87 7.55 2.85
CA THR A 196 -11.06 8.26 1.87
C THR A 196 -9.62 7.73 1.89
N ARG A 197 -9.02 7.53 3.08
CA ARG A 197 -7.70 6.89 3.19
C ARG A 197 -7.68 5.47 2.64
N THR A 198 -8.72 4.66 2.92
CA THR A 198 -8.82 3.30 2.37
C THR A 198 -8.90 3.33 0.84
N LEU A 199 -9.70 4.24 0.28
CA LEU A 199 -9.80 4.43 -1.16
C LEU A 199 -8.44 4.78 -1.76
N ALA A 200 -7.69 5.70 -1.12
CA ALA A 200 -6.39 6.12 -1.59
C ALA A 200 -5.40 4.93 -1.66
N VAL A 201 -5.29 4.16 -0.58
CA VAL A 201 -4.41 2.98 -0.49
C VAL A 201 -4.80 1.93 -1.51
N CYS A 202 -6.05 1.46 -1.52
CA CYS A 202 -6.47 0.38 -2.42
C CYS A 202 -6.32 0.80 -3.89
N SER A 203 -6.66 2.06 -4.23
CA SER A 203 -6.52 2.55 -5.60
C SER A 203 -5.06 2.63 -6.03
N ASN A 204 -4.17 3.09 -5.14
CA ASN A 204 -2.73 3.17 -5.39
C ASN A 204 -2.13 1.78 -5.64
N ASN A 205 -2.46 0.82 -4.76
CA ASN A 205 -1.94 -0.54 -4.83
C ASN A 205 -2.44 -1.25 -6.09
N MET A 206 -3.73 -1.15 -6.40
CA MET A 206 -4.30 -1.74 -7.62
C MET A 206 -3.73 -1.11 -8.90
N ALA A 207 -3.53 0.21 -8.94
CA ALA A 207 -2.87 0.89 -10.07
C ALA A 207 -1.42 0.42 -10.25
N SER A 208 -0.68 0.27 -9.15
CA SER A 208 0.71 -0.22 -9.17
C SER A 208 0.78 -1.67 -9.66
N ALA A 209 -0.09 -2.55 -9.14
CA ALA A 209 -0.17 -3.94 -9.59
C ALA A 209 -0.54 -4.05 -11.08
N LEU A 210 -1.43 -3.18 -11.58
CA LEU A 210 -1.67 -3.10 -13.01
C LEU A 210 -0.41 -2.64 -13.73
N LEU A 211 0.24 -1.55 -13.31
CA LEU A 211 1.45 -1.00 -13.94
C LEU A 211 2.59 -2.02 -14.09
N GLU A 212 2.68 -2.97 -13.16
CA GLU A 212 3.69 -4.03 -13.18
C GLU A 212 3.30 -5.24 -14.04
N ALA A 213 2.02 -5.42 -14.37
CA ALA A 213 1.57 -6.56 -15.16
C ALA A 213 2.07 -6.52 -16.62
N GLU A 214 2.78 -7.56 -17.07
CA GLU A 214 3.38 -7.60 -18.41
C GLU A 214 2.34 -7.65 -19.56
N ASP A 215 1.21 -8.33 -19.34
CA ASP A 215 0.20 -8.62 -20.36
C ASP A 215 -1.12 -7.84 -20.14
N ARG A 216 -1.04 -6.53 -19.84
CA ARG A 216 -2.25 -5.68 -19.72
C ARG A 216 -2.96 -5.51 -21.07
N ASP A 217 -4.28 -5.68 -21.07
CA ASP A 217 -5.12 -5.23 -22.18
C ASP A 217 -5.45 -3.73 -22.10
N CYS A 218 -6.17 -3.21 -23.11
CA CYS A 218 -6.55 -1.79 -23.13
C CYS A 218 -7.48 -1.42 -21.97
N ALA A 219 -8.40 -2.31 -21.57
CA ALA A 219 -9.33 -2.03 -20.48
C ALA A 219 -8.60 -1.97 -19.13
N GLN A 220 -7.61 -2.84 -18.93
CA GLN A 220 -6.70 -2.81 -17.78
C GLN A 220 -5.82 -1.57 -17.78
N THR A 221 -5.37 -1.10 -18.94
CA THR A 221 -4.62 0.16 -19.06
C THR A 221 -5.49 1.37 -18.69
N ASP A 222 -6.74 1.42 -19.17
CA ASP A 222 -7.68 2.47 -18.81
C ASP A 222 -8.03 2.43 -17.30
N ALA A 223 -8.19 1.23 -16.74
CA ALA A 223 -8.43 1.04 -15.32
C ALA A 223 -7.25 1.49 -14.46
N MET A 224 -6.01 1.20 -14.88
CA MET A 224 -4.78 1.64 -14.22
C MET A 224 -4.74 3.16 -14.06
N VAL A 225 -5.08 3.91 -15.13
CA VAL A 225 -5.18 5.37 -15.11
C VAL A 225 -6.26 5.83 -14.13
N GLN A 226 -7.48 5.28 -14.23
CA GLN A 226 -8.60 5.66 -13.36
C GLN A 226 -8.33 5.40 -11.87
N LEU A 227 -7.65 4.29 -11.56
CA LEU A 227 -7.24 3.95 -10.19
C LEU A 227 -6.17 4.94 -9.68
N ALA A 228 -5.16 5.28 -10.49
CA ALA A 228 -4.15 6.26 -10.10
C ALA A 228 -4.75 7.67 -9.89
N GLU A 229 -5.73 8.07 -10.71
CA GLU A 229 -6.48 9.31 -10.52
C GLU A 229 -7.29 9.30 -9.22
N ALA A 230 -8.02 8.21 -8.95
CA ALA A 230 -8.78 8.05 -7.71
C ALA A 230 -7.87 8.06 -6.48
N ALA A 231 -6.69 7.43 -6.56
CA ALA A 231 -5.69 7.46 -5.50
C ALA A 231 -5.24 8.90 -5.19
N ARG A 232 -4.93 9.68 -6.23
CA ARG A 232 -4.52 11.08 -6.08
C ARG A 232 -5.62 11.97 -5.54
N GLU A 233 -6.86 11.83 -6.02
CA GLU A 233 -8.01 12.55 -5.48
C GLU A 233 -8.16 12.31 -3.98
N ALA A 234 -8.06 11.04 -3.56
CA ALA A 234 -8.21 10.65 -2.18
C ALA A 234 -7.01 11.05 -1.30
N TRP A 235 -5.78 10.98 -1.80
CA TRP A 235 -4.60 11.43 -1.06
C TRP A 235 -4.59 12.93 -0.81
N LEU A 236 -5.02 13.74 -1.76
CA LEU A 236 -5.17 15.19 -1.55
C LEU A 236 -6.17 15.55 -0.43
N GLU A 237 -7.11 14.66 -0.13
CA GLU A 237 -8.10 14.86 0.93
C GLU A 237 -7.65 14.27 2.27
N ALA A 238 -7.02 13.09 2.28
CA ALA A 238 -6.73 12.33 3.48
C ALA A 238 -5.23 12.27 3.88
N GLY A 239 -4.33 12.62 2.97
CA GLY A 239 -2.88 12.53 3.12
C GLY A 239 -2.21 13.83 3.57
N GLY A 240 -0.89 13.78 3.67
CA GLY A 240 -0.02 14.94 3.74
C GLY A 240 0.75 15.13 2.43
N TRP A 241 1.75 16.02 2.46
CA TRP A 241 2.52 16.36 1.26
C TRP A 241 3.31 15.19 0.67
N MET A 242 3.72 14.22 1.49
CA MET A 242 4.39 13.00 1.01
C MET A 242 3.41 12.14 0.20
N GLU A 243 2.19 11.94 0.68
CA GLU A 243 1.18 11.21 -0.09
C GLU A 243 0.80 11.93 -1.39
N ASP A 244 0.79 13.27 -1.38
CA ASP A 244 0.54 14.07 -2.59
C ASP A 244 1.62 13.85 -3.66
N GLU A 245 2.91 13.90 -3.29
CA GLU A 245 4.00 13.70 -4.24
C GLU A 245 4.04 12.27 -4.77
N ARG A 246 3.79 11.26 -3.91
CA ARG A 246 3.74 9.85 -4.32
C ARG A 246 2.61 9.57 -5.29
N ALA A 247 1.45 10.20 -5.08
CA ALA A 247 0.34 10.11 -6.00
C ALA A 247 0.68 10.73 -7.37
N ASP A 248 1.42 11.84 -7.39
CA ASP A 248 1.93 12.45 -8.61
C ASP A 248 3.01 11.59 -9.28
N TYR A 249 3.88 10.92 -8.52
CA TYR A 249 4.84 9.95 -9.05
C TYR A 249 4.14 8.78 -9.75
N LEU A 250 3.17 8.14 -9.09
CA LEU A 250 2.41 7.03 -9.68
C LEU A 250 1.70 7.46 -10.96
N LEU A 251 1.02 8.61 -10.96
CA LEU A 251 0.37 9.13 -12.17
C LEU A 251 1.37 9.45 -13.28
N ALA A 252 2.55 9.96 -12.95
CA ALA A 252 3.59 10.20 -13.94
C ALA A 252 3.98 8.92 -14.68
N LEU A 253 4.15 7.81 -13.95
CA LEU A 253 4.44 6.50 -14.52
C LEU A 253 3.27 5.95 -15.34
N VAL A 254 2.08 5.92 -14.74
CA VAL A 254 0.86 5.35 -15.34
C VAL A 254 0.47 6.09 -16.63
N LEU A 255 0.56 7.42 -16.65
CA LEU A 255 0.24 8.21 -17.85
C LEU A 255 1.29 8.06 -18.95
N ALA A 256 2.58 7.93 -18.59
CA ALA A 256 3.61 7.64 -19.58
C ALA A 256 3.39 6.27 -20.22
N GLU A 257 3.07 5.26 -19.40
CA GLU A 257 2.79 3.90 -19.85
C GLU A 257 1.51 3.82 -20.70
N ALA A 258 0.48 4.60 -20.37
CA ALA A 258 -0.75 4.73 -21.15
C ALA A 258 -0.59 5.59 -22.43
N GLY A 259 0.64 5.99 -22.80
CA GLY A 259 0.91 6.75 -24.02
C GLY A 259 0.54 8.24 -23.95
N ASN A 260 0.41 8.81 -22.75
CA ASN A 260 0.19 10.24 -22.51
C ASN A 260 1.39 10.89 -21.80
N PRO A 261 2.56 10.98 -22.47
CA PRO A 261 3.78 11.48 -21.85
C PRO A 261 3.72 12.97 -21.49
N THR A 262 2.85 13.76 -22.14
CA THR A 262 2.65 15.17 -21.76
C THR A 262 2.04 15.28 -20.37
N ALA A 263 0.97 14.54 -20.08
CA ALA A 263 0.36 14.54 -18.77
C ALA A 263 1.30 13.89 -17.72
N GLY A 264 1.99 12.81 -18.09
CA GLY A 264 2.99 12.18 -17.23
C GLY A 264 4.11 13.15 -16.81
N LEU A 265 4.62 13.96 -17.75
CA LEU A 265 5.60 15.01 -17.46
C LEU A 265 5.07 16.04 -16.47
N MET A 266 3.83 16.50 -16.66
CA MET A 266 3.20 17.48 -15.76
C MET A 266 3.08 16.97 -14.31
N HIS A 267 2.77 15.69 -14.13
CA HIS A 267 2.70 15.08 -12.79
C HIS A 267 4.08 14.90 -12.18
N ALA A 268 5.08 14.44 -12.94
CA ALA A 268 6.46 14.35 -12.43
C ALA A 268 6.99 15.72 -11.97
N GLU A 269 6.72 16.78 -12.74
CA GLU A 269 7.11 18.15 -12.38
C GLU A 269 6.36 18.68 -11.15
N ARG A 270 5.11 18.25 -10.95
CA ARG A 270 4.33 18.59 -9.75
C ARG A 270 4.88 17.93 -8.50
N GLY A 271 5.17 16.62 -8.54
CA GLY A 271 5.80 15.92 -7.42
C GLY A 271 7.13 16.54 -7.02
N LEU A 272 7.98 16.87 -8.01
CA LEU A 272 9.25 17.58 -7.76
C LEU A 272 9.03 18.96 -7.12
N ALA A 273 8.00 19.70 -7.54
CA ALA A 273 7.67 20.98 -6.94
C ALA A 273 7.15 20.83 -5.50
N THR A 274 6.38 19.76 -5.19
CA THR A 274 5.93 19.44 -3.84
C THR A 274 7.10 19.16 -2.91
N ILE A 275 8.06 18.33 -3.34
CA ILE A 275 9.28 18.06 -2.56
C ILE A 275 10.07 19.35 -2.33
N ALA A 276 10.28 20.17 -3.38
CA ALA A 276 11.01 21.42 -3.26
C ALA A 276 10.34 22.41 -2.29
N ALA A 277 9.01 22.43 -2.20
CA ALA A 277 8.29 23.26 -1.25
C ALA A 277 8.48 22.85 0.22
N HIS A 278 8.87 21.59 0.47
CA HIS A 278 9.06 21.01 1.80
C HIS A 278 10.54 20.63 2.09
N GLU A 279 11.49 21.16 1.32
CA GLU A 279 12.93 20.86 1.49
C GLU A 279 13.43 21.15 2.92
N ALA A 280 12.90 22.21 3.55
CA ALA A 280 13.24 22.57 4.93
C ALA A 280 12.79 21.54 5.98
N GLU A 281 11.88 20.62 5.63
CA GLU A 281 11.33 19.57 6.50
C GLU A 281 12.11 18.24 6.39
N GLY A 282 13.19 18.21 5.60
CA GLY A 282 14.07 17.05 5.45
C GLY A 282 14.31 16.64 3.99
N GLY A 283 13.45 17.09 3.07
CA GLY A 283 13.46 16.67 1.67
C GLY A 283 13.23 15.16 1.50
N GLU A 284 13.11 14.71 0.25
CA GLU A 284 12.99 13.28 -0.08
C GLU A 284 13.91 12.98 -1.27
N PRO A 285 15.23 12.85 -1.07
CA PRO A 285 16.19 12.66 -2.17
C PRO A 285 15.94 11.36 -2.94
N VAL A 286 15.39 10.34 -2.27
CA VAL A 286 14.97 9.08 -2.90
C VAL A 286 13.84 9.34 -3.88
N ASP A 287 12.73 9.90 -3.39
CA ASP A 287 11.52 10.14 -4.19
C ASP A 287 11.82 11.17 -5.31
N GLN A 288 12.66 12.17 -5.04
CA GLN A 288 13.15 13.12 -6.04
C GLN A 288 13.95 12.44 -7.17
N ALA A 289 14.77 11.43 -6.87
CA ALA A 289 15.51 10.70 -7.89
C ALA A 289 14.56 9.91 -8.81
N PHE A 290 13.58 9.21 -8.24
CA PHE A 290 12.60 8.43 -9.00
C PHE A 290 11.63 9.31 -9.80
N LEU A 291 11.20 10.45 -9.28
CA LEU A 291 10.45 11.45 -10.03
C LEU A 291 11.25 12.00 -11.21
N ASN A 292 12.57 12.22 -11.06
CA ASN A 292 13.42 12.60 -12.18
C ASN A 292 13.57 11.47 -13.23
N LEU A 293 13.55 10.20 -12.83
CA LEU A 293 13.48 9.07 -13.77
C LEU A 293 12.14 9.05 -14.54
N ALA A 294 11.01 9.26 -13.86
CA ALA A 294 9.70 9.36 -14.49
C ALA A 294 9.65 10.54 -15.48
N ARG A 295 10.17 11.71 -15.06
CA ARG A 295 10.34 12.90 -15.91
C ARG A 295 11.18 12.60 -17.15
N ALA A 296 12.31 11.90 -17.00
CA ALA A 296 13.17 11.52 -18.12
C ALA A 296 12.44 10.61 -19.14
N ARG A 297 11.64 9.63 -18.68
CA ARG A 297 10.82 8.76 -19.56
C ARG A 297 9.84 9.58 -20.40
N ALA A 298 9.13 10.51 -19.77
CA ALA A 298 8.18 11.37 -20.45
C ALA A 298 8.88 12.29 -21.48
N LEU A 299 10.02 12.89 -21.12
CA LEU A 299 10.80 13.75 -22.01
C LEU A 299 11.36 13.00 -23.22
N ARG A 300 11.79 11.75 -23.04
CA ARG A 300 12.21 10.86 -24.13
C ARG A 300 11.06 10.64 -25.13
N ALA A 301 9.88 10.28 -24.63
CA ALA A 301 8.71 10.04 -25.46
C ALA A 301 8.25 11.31 -26.20
N LEU A 302 8.49 12.49 -25.63
CA LEU A 302 8.22 13.79 -26.26
C LEU A 302 9.33 14.28 -27.22
N GLY A 303 10.43 13.53 -27.37
CA GLY A 303 11.55 13.92 -28.23
C GLY A 303 12.36 15.12 -27.71
N ARG A 304 12.52 15.26 -26.39
CA ARG A 304 13.25 16.34 -25.71
C ARG A 304 14.57 15.84 -25.08
N PRO A 305 15.59 15.46 -25.89
CA PRO A 305 16.78 14.74 -25.39
C PRO A 305 17.67 15.56 -24.45
N ALA A 306 17.75 16.89 -24.62
CA ALA A 306 18.54 17.73 -23.73
C ALA A 306 17.92 17.79 -22.32
N ASP A 307 16.60 17.91 -22.24
CA ASP A 307 15.88 17.92 -20.97
C ASP A 307 15.88 16.53 -20.32
N GLN A 308 15.77 15.47 -21.13
CA GLN A 308 15.92 14.09 -20.65
C GLN A 308 17.29 13.89 -20.00
N ALA A 309 18.38 14.30 -20.67
CA ALA A 309 19.74 14.16 -20.14
C ALA A 309 19.92 14.90 -18.81
N ALA A 310 19.38 16.13 -18.69
CA ALA A 310 19.42 16.89 -17.45
C ALA A 310 18.64 16.20 -16.31
N ALA A 311 17.46 15.63 -16.60
CA ALA A 311 16.70 14.89 -15.61
C ALA A 311 17.45 13.61 -15.14
N LEU A 312 18.08 12.89 -16.07
CA LEU A 312 18.89 11.71 -15.74
C LEU A 312 20.12 12.07 -14.89
N GLU A 313 20.81 13.17 -15.21
CA GLU A 313 21.96 13.66 -14.44
C GLU A 313 21.56 13.96 -12.99
N THR A 314 20.45 14.68 -12.78
CA THR A 314 19.91 14.95 -11.44
C THR A 314 19.56 13.66 -10.70
N ALA A 315 18.85 12.73 -11.35
CA ALA A 315 18.48 11.45 -10.73
C ALA A 315 19.73 10.66 -10.28
N GLN A 316 20.75 10.59 -11.13
CA GLN A 316 21.99 9.87 -10.84
C GLN A 316 22.81 10.53 -9.73
N ALA A 317 22.83 11.86 -9.67
CA ALA A 317 23.50 12.60 -8.61
C ALA A 317 22.86 12.33 -7.24
N LEU A 318 21.52 12.34 -7.16
CA LEU A 318 20.79 12.02 -5.93
C LEU A 318 21.02 10.56 -5.50
N ALA A 319 21.01 9.65 -6.47
CA ALA A 319 21.22 8.24 -6.19
C ALA A 319 22.63 7.92 -5.68
N ALA A 320 23.62 8.85 -5.77
CA ALA A 320 25.00 8.65 -5.32
C ALA A 320 25.11 8.10 -3.88
N GLU A 321 24.17 8.48 -3.01
CA GLU A 321 24.16 8.14 -1.58
C GLU A 321 23.25 6.94 -1.22
N PHE A 322 22.65 6.28 -2.21
CA PHE A 322 21.77 5.14 -1.96
C PHE A 322 22.54 3.93 -1.41
N SER A 323 21.87 3.16 -0.55
CA SER A 323 22.33 1.84 -0.11
C SER A 323 22.32 0.84 -1.27
N ASP A 324 23.02 -0.29 -1.13
CA ASP A 324 23.20 -1.28 -2.21
C ASP A 324 21.86 -1.78 -2.80
N GLY A 325 20.88 -2.13 -1.95
CA GLY A 325 19.57 -2.60 -2.42
C GLY A 325 18.78 -1.53 -3.16
N LEU A 326 18.78 -0.29 -2.63
CA LEU A 326 18.11 0.83 -3.27
C LEU A 326 18.80 1.24 -4.58
N ARG A 327 20.13 1.12 -4.66
CA ARG A 327 20.91 1.34 -5.88
C ARG A 327 20.55 0.34 -6.98
N GLU A 328 20.47 -0.95 -6.66
CA GLU A 328 20.12 -1.98 -7.64
C GLU A 328 18.75 -1.72 -8.27
N TRP A 329 17.78 -1.34 -7.43
CA TRP A 329 16.45 -0.95 -7.90
C TRP A 329 16.49 0.31 -8.77
N PHE A 330 17.20 1.35 -8.32
CA PHE A 330 17.39 2.57 -9.11
C PHE A 330 18.01 2.29 -10.49
N ASP A 331 19.02 1.43 -10.58
CA ASP A 331 19.67 1.10 -11.85
C ASP A 331 18.73 0.37 -12.81
N THR A 332 17.83 -0.48 -12.28
CA THR A 332 16.76 -1.12 -13.05
C THR A 332 15.79 -0.09 -13.62
N GLU A 333 15.34 0.87 -12.80
CA GLU A 333 14.45 1.93 -13.26
C GLU A 333 15.15 2.90 -14.22
N LEU A 334 16.44 3.18 -14.01
CA LEU A 334 17.26 4.02 -14.89
C LEU A 334 17.37 3.42 -16.29
N ALA A 335 17.51 2.10 -16.40
CA ALA A 335 17.57 1.41 -17.70
C ALA A 335 16.29 1.63 -18.53
N LYS A 336 15.12 1.65 -17.87
CA LYS A 336 13.82 1.93 -18.52
C LYS A 336 13.69 3.38 -19.01
N SER A 337 14.51 4.30 -18.49
CA SER A 337 14.46 5.75 -18.75
C SER A 337 15.44 6.26 -19.82
N ARG A 338 16.33 5.40 -20.32
CA ARG A 338 17.27 5.71 -21.40
C ARG A 338 16.66 5.44 -22.77
#